data_AF-A0A7J9M3W2-F1
#
_entry.id   AF-A0A7J9M3W2-F1
#
_cell.length_a   1.000
_cell.length_b   1.000
_cell.length_c   1.000
_cell.angle_alpha   90.00
_cell.angle_beta   90.00
_cell.angle_gamma   90.00
#
_symmetry.space_group_name_H-M   'P 1'
#
loop_
_entity.id
_entity.type
_entity.pdbx_description
1 polymer ?
#
loop_
_entity_poly.entity_id
_entity_poly.type
_entity_poly.pdbx_seq_one_letter_code
_entity_poly.pdbx_strand_id
1 'polypeptide(L)'
;MVVRYQDSVIRASKSTLHSNISSLFVAEVYACLEATKLGISMGIESVTIMGDSKTVINKCQSTTKDKSVIETIIQDIRSNRSCF
;
A
#
# COMPACT_ATOMS: atom_id res chain seq x y z
N MET A 1 2.99 4.10 8.91
CA MET A 1 4.00 3.87 7.85
C MET A 1 5.17 4.83 8.02
N VAL A 2 6.37 4.37 7.67
CA VAL A 2 7.60 5.18 7.61
C VAL A 2 8.18 5.09 6.20
N VAL A 3 8.62 6.22 5.65
CA VAL A 3 9.32 6.30 4.36
C VAL A 3 10.81 6.42 4.63
N ARG A 4 11.59 5.53 4.04
CA ARG A 4 13.06 5.49 4.13
C ARG A 4 13.66 5.64 2.75
N TYR A 5 14.77 6.35 2.64
CA TYR A 5 15.56 6.42 1.41
C TYR A 5 16.69 5.37 1.45
N GLN A 6 17.44 5.24 0.35
CA GLN A 6 18.54 4.25 0.24
C GLN A 6 19.62 4.38 1.34
N ASP A 7 19.76 5.56 1.93
CA ASP A 7 20.64 5.85 3.07
C ASP A 7 20.12 5.34 4.43
N SER A 8 18.98 4.62 4.44
CA SER A 8 18.24 4.18 5.64
C SER A 8 17.73 5.32 6.52
N VAL A 9 17.82 6.58 6.06
CA VAL A 9 17.31 7.75 6.76
C VAL A 9 15.80 7.84 6.56
N ILE A 10 15.09 8.08 7.66
CA ILE A 10 13.65 8.31 7.62
C ILE A 10 13.40 9.71 7.06
N ARG A 11 12.65 9.79 5.95
CA ARG A 11 12.29 11.05 5.30
C ARG A 11 10.89 11.53 5.66
N ALA A 12 9.99 10.59 5.95
CA ALA A 12 8.63 10.91 6.37
C ALA A 12 8.04 9.78 7.22
N SER A 13 7.04 10.12 8.02
CA SER A 13 6.15 9.15 8.66
C SER A 13 4.71 9.64 8.49
N LYS A 14 3.79 8.69 8.26
CA LYS A 14 2.36 8.97 8.14
C LYS A 14 1.57 7.91 8.87
N SER A 15 0.55 8.34 9.59
CA SER A 15 -0.49 7.50 10.15
C SER A 15 -1.85 8.05 9.69
N THR A 16 -2.71 7.15 9.21
CA THR A 16 -4.08 7.49 8.80
C THR A 16 -5.02 6.64 9.64
N LEU A 17 -5.98 7.29 10.32
CA LEU A 17 -7.01 6.58 11.08
C LEU A 17 -8.12 6.15 10.13
N HIS A 18 -8.41 4.85 10.10
CA HIS A 18 -9.54 4.28 9.40
C HIS A 18 -10.53 3.68 10.41
N SER A 19 -11.80 4.04 10.29
CA SER A 19 -12.90 3.44 11.06
C SER A 19 -13.62 2.37 10.25
N ASN A 20 -14.37 1.50 10.93
CA ASN A 20 -15.20 0.44 10.32
C ASN A 20 -14.41 -0.55 9.45
N ILE A 21 -13.17 -0.86 9.83
CA ILE A 21 -12.36 -1.87 9.14
C ILE A 21 -12.82 -3.27 9.55
N SER A 22 -13.25 -4.06 8.56
CA SER A 22 -13.85 -5.38 8.78
C SER A 22 -12.87 -6.49 9.13
N SER A 23 -11.56 -6.32 8.88
CA SER A 23 -10.53 -7.28 9.26
C SER A 23 -9.12 -6.67 9.26
N LEU A 24 -8.17 -7.34 9.94
CA LEU A 24 -6.76 -6.94 9.92
C LEU A 24 -6.15 -6.97 8.50
N PHE A 25 -6.59 -7.90 7.64
CA PHE A 25 -6.16 -7.93 6.24
C PHE A 25 -6.60 -6.68 5.47
N VAL A 26 -7.83 -6.21 5.72
CA VAL A 26 -8.34 -4.98 5.10
C VAL A 26 -7.56 -3.77 5.61
N ALA A 27 -7.22 -3.73 6.91
CA ALA A 27 -6.40 -2.65 7.48
C ALA A 27 -5.03 -2.55 6.78
N GLU A 28 -4.36 -3.68 6.58
CA GLU A 28 -3.04 -3.73 5.94
C GLU A 28 -3.09 -3.34 4.45
N VAL A 29 -4.14 -3.72 3.73
CA VAL A 29 -4.34 -3.31 2.34
C VAL A 29 -4.57 -1.79 2.26
N TYR A 30 -5.34 -1.21 3.19
CA TYR A 30 -5.48 0.25 3.29
C TYR A 30 -4.14 0.93 3.61
N ALA A 31 -3.33 0.36 4.51
CA ALA A 31 -1.99 0.87 4.78
C ALA A 31 -1.11 0.86 3.51
N CYS A 32 -1.17 -0.20 2.70
CA CYS A 32 -0.49 -0.27 1.40
C CYS A 32 -1.01 0.78 0.40
N LEU A 33 -2.32 1.03 0.37
CA LEU A 33 -2.89 2.08 -0.48
C LEU A 33 -2.44 3.47 -0.05
N GLU A 34 -2.47 3.76 1.25
CA GLU A 34 -1.97 5.02 1.80
C GLU A 34 -0.46 5.21 1.56
N ALA A 35 0.31 4.12 1.55
CA ALA A 35 1.71 4.11 1.15
C ALA A 35 1.92 4.48 -0.30
N THR A 36 1.12 3.89 -1.18
CA THR A 36 1.14 4.17 -2.62
C THR A 36 0.83 5.64 -2.87
N LYS A 37 -0.26 6.16 -2.28
CA LYS A 37 -0.63 7.57 -2.41
C LYS A 37 0.43 8.52 -1.85
N LEU A 38 1.06 8.17 -0.72
CA LEU A 38 2.13 8.98 -0.16
C LEU A 38 3.33 9.05 -1.12
N GLY A 39 3.76 7.92 -1.67
CA GLY A 39 4.85 7.88 -2.66
C GLY A 39 4.59 8.77 -3.86
N ILE A 40 3.38 8.70 -4.43
CA ILE A 40 2.94 9.58 -5.54
C ILE A 40 2.97 11.05 -5.12
N SER A 41 2.39 11.37 -3.94
CA SER A 41 2.35 12.75 -3.46
C SER A 41 3.73 13.35 -3.16
N MET A 42 4.72 12.50 -2.87
CA MET A 42 6.10 12.90 -2.66
C MET A 42 6.90 13.00 -3.97
N GLY A 43 6.32 12.63 -5.12
CA GLY A 43 7.01 12.64 -6.42
C GLY A 43 8.16 11.64 -6.51
N ILE A 44 8.07 10.52 -5.77
CA ILE A 44 9.11 9.49 -5.77
C ILE A 44 8.97 8.63 -7.04
N GLU A 45 10.05 8.50 -7.82
CA GLU A 45 10.07 7.72 -9.08
C GLU A 45 9.99 6.20 -8.89
N SER A 46 10.36 5.68 -7.72
CA SER A 46 10.28 4.24 -7.45
C SER A 46 10.03 3.98 -5.98
N VAL A 47 8.99 3.21 -5.68
CA VAL A 47 8.60 2.87 -4.31
C VAL A 47 8.62 1.37 -4.10
N THR A 48 9.22 0.94 -3.00
CA THR A 48 9.07 -0.42 -2.48
C THR A 48 8.21 -0.35 -1.21
N ILE A 49 7.03 -0.96 -1.26
CA ILE A 49 6.12 -1.05 -0.12
C ILE A 49 6.38 -2.37 0.60
N MET A 50 6.71 -2.30 1.88
CA MET A 50 6.97 -3.46 2.74
C MET A 50 5.87 -3.56 3.79
N GLY A 51 5.29 -4.75 3.94
CA GLY A 51 4.27 -5.08 4.94
C GLY A 51 4.58 -6.40 5.62
N ASP A 52 3.85 -6.75 6.67
CA ASP A 52 4.04 -7.99 7.44
C ASP A 52 3.10 -9.12 6.96
N SER A 53 2.01 -8.78 6.27
CA SER A 53 1.04 -9.74 5.78
C SER A 53 1.41 -10.32 4.42
N LYS A 54 1.99 -11.52 4.44
CA LYS A 54 2.31 -12.29 3.21
C LYS A 54 1.10 -12.46 2.28
N THR A 55 -0.10 -12.65 2.85
CA THR A 55 -1.36 -12.76 2.09
C THR A 55 -1.64 -11.49 1.29
N VAL A 56 -1.50 -10.32 1.92
CA VAL A 56 -1.72 -9.02 1.27
C VAL A 56 -0.65 -8.76 0.22
N ILE A 57 0.62 -9.02 0.53
CA ILE A 57 1.73 -8.88 -0.42
C ILE A 57 1.48 -9.71 -1.68
N ASN A 58 1.18 -11.00 -1.52
CA ASN A 58 0.92 -11.91 -2.64
C ASN A 58 -0.27 -11.43 -3.47
N LYS A 59 -1.35 -10.98 -2.83
CA LYS A 59 -2.53 -10.45 -3.51
C LYS A 59 -2.23 -9.17 -4.29
N CYS A 60 -1.47 -8.23 -3.72
CA CYS A 60 -1.04 -7.02 -4.42
C CYS A 60 -0.18 -7.34 -5.65
N GLN A 61 0.66 -8.38 -5.58
CA GLN A 61 1.52 -8.80 -6.70
C GLN A 61 0.78 -9.61 -7.76
N SER A 62 -0.31 -10.28 -7.39
CA SER A 62 -1.09 -11.11 -8.31
C SER A 62 -1.87 -10.30 -9.35
N THR A 63 -2.10 -10.89 -10.51
CA THR A 63 -3.01 -10.39 -11.55
C THR A 63 -4.40 -11.05 -11.48
N THR A 64 -4.57 -12.11 -10.70
CA THR A 64 -5.89 -12.73 -10.48
C THR A 64 -6.81 -11.79 -9.73
N LYS A 65 -8.05 -11.69 -10.22
CA LYS A 65 -9.12 -10.91 -9.60
C LYS A 65 -10.09 -11.84 -8.89
N ASP A 66 -10.57 -11.43 -7.73
CA ASP A 66 -11.68 -12.08 -7.03
C ASP A 66 -12.77 -11.05 -6.64
N LYS A 67 -13.87 -11.51 -6.06
CA LYS A 67 -15.02 -10.65 -5.69
C LYS A 67 -14.94 -10.11 -4.25
N SER A 68 -13.77 -10.17 -3.60
CA SER A 68 -13.62 -9.69 -2.23
C SER A 68 -13.55 -8.16 -2.17
N VAL A 69 -13.96 -7.59 -1.03
CA VAL A 69 -13.81 -6.16 -0.74
C VAL A 69 -12.34 -5.71 -0.81
N ILE A 70 -11.43 -6.61 -0.45
CA ILE A 70 -9.98 -6.38 -0.50
C ILE A 70 -9.50 -6.19 -1.96
N GLU A 71 -10.10 -6.91 -2.91
CA GLU A 71 -9.69 -6.84 -4.32
C GLU A 71 -9.92 -5.47 -4.94
N THR A 72 -11.00 -4.76 -4.57
CA THR A 72 -11.25 -3.39 -5.03
C THR A 72 -10.09 -2.47 -4.64
N ILE A 73 -9.63 -2.55 -3.39
CA ILE A 73 -8.52 -1.71 -2.88
C ILE A 73 -7.19 -2.12 -3.54
N ILE A 74 -6.96 -3.41 -3.76
CA ILE A 74 -5.78 -3.91 -4.49
C ILE A 74 -5.77 -3.40 -5.93
N GLN A 75 -6.92 -3.34 -6.58
CA GLN A 75 -7.03 -2.82 -7.94
C GLN A 75 -6.61 -1.34 -7.99
N ASP A 76 -7.01 -0.53 -7.00
CA ASP A 76 -6.55 0.86 -6.90
C ASP A 76 -5.03 0.97 -6.71
N ILE A 77 -4.44 0.12 -5.86
CA ILE A 77 -2.98 0.05 -5.69
C ILE A 77 -2.29 -0.28 -7.02
N ARG A 78 -2.79 -1.27 -7.76
CA ARG A 78 -2.21 -1.69 -9.05
C ARG A 78 -2.35 -0.61 -10.13
N SER A 79 -3.49 0.06 -10.21
CA SER A 79 -3.70 1.17 -11.17
C SER A 79 -2.70 2.31 -10.95
N ASN A 80 -2.42 2.62 -9.68
CA ASN A 80 -1.46 3.64 -9.27
C ASN A 80 0.01 3.26 -9.54
N ARG A 81 0.32 2.00 -9.91
CA ARG A 81 1.69 1.62 -10.28
C ARG A 81 2.22 2.38 -11.48
N SER A 82 1.34 2.80 -12.38
CA SER A 82 1.71 3.59 -13.56
C SER A 82 2.17 5.02 -13.22
N CYS A 83 2.03 5.45 -11.96
CA CYS A 83 2.47 6.75 -11.48
C CYS A 83 3.91 6.76 -10.94
N PHE A 84 4.58 5.60 -10.95
CA PHE A 84 5.98 5.43 -10.59
C PHE A 84 6.75 5.02 -11.83
#